data_AF-A0A101W2H4-F1
#
_entry.id   AF-A0A101W2H4-F1
#
_cell.length_a   1.000
_cell.length_b   1.000
_cell.length_c   1.000
_cell.angle_alpha   90.00
_cell.angle_beta   90.00
_cell.angle_gamma   90.00
#
_symmetry.space_group_name_H-M   'P 1'
#
loop_
_entity.id
_entity.type
_entity.pdbx_description
1 polymer ?
#
loop_
_entity_poly.entity_id
_entity_poly.type
_entity_poly.pdbx_seq_one_letter_code
_entity_poly.pdbx_strand_id
1 'polypeptide(L)'
;MSSVVRQLLLAAACLAASSAVATGGKADPIHVERDGLKLEMAPLADDPVRAFFLARGFPSDDAQHIVETACLFRSAIGNSFSAEGSPVVTVALTEWRVTPASGRLGALKLREDWESVWKARGVPGDAATAFYWSLFPTEQTFYPTDYNWGFLTFGLPSGTVFDLTLSWRTGGSSHGTTIRGLQCPR
;
A
#
# COMPACT_ATOMS: atom_id res chain seq x y z
N MET A 1 -70.05 -30.47 -35.31
CA MET A 1 -69.02 -29.70 -36.04
C MET A 1 -68.23 -28.90 -35.02
N SER A 2 -66.91 -29.11 -35.04
CA SER A 2 -65.80 -28.46 -34.31
C SER A 2 -65.81 -28.32 -32.78
N SER A 3 -64.98 -29.16 -32.16
CA SER A 3 -64.41 -29.02 -30.82
C SER A 3 -63.21 -28.06 -30.85
N VAL A 4 -63.10 -27.17 -29.86
CA VAL A 4 -62.01 -26.19 -29.70
C VAL A 4 -60.94 -26.79 -28.80
N VAL A 5 -59.72 -26.96 -29.33
CA VAL A 5 -58.53 -27.35 -28.55
C VAL A 5 -57.81 -26.09 -28.08
N ARG A 6 -57.61 -25.97 -26.77
CA ARG A 6 -56.91 -24.86 -26.11
C ARG A 6 -55.44 -25.26 -25.92
N GLN A 7 -54.53 -24.71 -26.72
CA GLN A 7 -53.09 -24.89 -26.53
C GLN A 7 -52.60 -23.97 -25.39
N LEU A 8 -52.09 -24.59 -24.32
CA LEU A 8 -51.31 -23.90 -23.29
C LEU A 8 -49.85 -23.82 -23.74
N LEU A 9 -49.34 -22.60 -23.90
CA LEU A 9 -47.91 -22.32 -24.05
C LEU A 9 -47.29 -22.17 -22.64
N LEU A 10 -46.43 -23.11 -22.24
CA LEU A 10 -45.52 -22.92 -21.11
C LEU A 10 -44.30 -22.12 -21.60
N ALA A 11 -44.10 -20.92 -21.05
CA ALA A 11 -42.85 -20.19 -21.19
C ALA A 11 -41.86 -20.65 -20.10
N ALA A 12 -40.80 -21.34 -20.50
CA ALA A 12 -39.69 -21.68 -19.62
C ALA A 12 -38.83 -20.43 -19.40
N ALA A 13 -38.86 -19.87 -18.19
CA ALA A 13 -37.98 -18.78 -17.81
C ALA A 13 -36.60 -19.35 -17.41
N CYS A 14 -35.60 -19.19 -18.28
CA CYS A 14 -34.20 -19.40 -17.92
C CYS A 14 -33.75 -18.30 -16.96
N LEU A 15 -33.67 -18.60 -15.68
CA LEU A 15 -32.97 -17.79 -14.69
C LEU A 15 -31.46 -17.89 -14.95
N ALA A 16 -30.90 -16.94 -15.69
CA ALA A 16 -29.46 -16.74 -15.72
C ALA A 16 -29.03 -16.15 -14.37
N ALA A 17 -28.39 -16.97 -13.53
CA ALA A 17 -27.72 -16.49 -12.33
C ALA A 17 -26.48 -15.71 -12.75
N SER A 18 -26.57 -14.38 -12.78
CA SER A 18 -25.39 -13.52 -12.91
C SER A 18 -24.57 -13.61 -11.63
N SER A 19 -23.56 -14.47 -11.60
CA SER A 19 -22.49 -14.39 -10.62
C SER A 19 -21.70 -13.11 -10.92
N ALA A 20 -21.87 -12.08 -10.08
CA ALA A 20 -20.96 -10.95 -10.09
C ALA A 20 -19.58 -11.47 -9.67
N VAL A 21 -18.67 -11.60 -10.64
CA VAL A 21 -17.24 -11.73 -10.36
C VAL A 21 -16.86 -10.45 -9.64
N ALA A 22 -16.43 -10.56 -8.37
CA ALA A 22 -15.85 -9.45 -7.64
C ALA A 22 -14.55 -9.06 -8.37
N THR A 23 -14.62 -8.04 -9.22
CA THR A 23 -13.43 -7.33 -9.66
C THR A 23 -12.81 -6.72 -8.41
N GLY A 24 -11.59 -7.14 -8.05
CA GLY A 24 -10.83 -6.54 -6.98
C GLY A 24 -10.72 -5.04 -7.23
N GLY A 25 -11.58 -4.26 -6.58
CA GLY A 25 -11.67 -2.83 -6.78
C GLY A 25 -10.34 -2.18 -6.39
N LYS A 26 -9.74 -1.44 -7.32
CA LYS A 26 -8.56 -0.63 -7.05
C LYS A 26 -8.98 0.40 -5.98
N ALA A 27 -8.40 0.31 -4.77
CA ALA A 27 -8.65 1.30 -3.74
C ALA A 27 -8.19 2.68 -4.26
N ASP A 28 -9.02 3.70 -4.06
CA ASP A 28 -8.65 5.06 -4.44
C ASP A 28 -7.39 5.49 -3.68
N PRO A 29 -6.42 6.15 -4.34
CA PRO A 29 -5.22 6.60 -3.67
C PRO A 29 -5.56 7.62 -2.57
N ILE A 30 -4.89 7.49 -1.44
CA ILE A 30 -4.92 8.50 -0.38
C ILE A 30 -4.00 9.64 -0.79
N HIS A 31 -4.51 10.87 -0.74
CA HIS A 31 -3.75 12.08 -0.98
C HIS A 31 -3.70 12.95 0.28
N VAL A 32 -2.50 13.41 0.63
CA VAL A 32 -2.27 14.43 1.65
C VAL A 32 -1.41 15.52 1.02
N GLU A 33 -1.99 16.71 0.87
CA GLU A 33 -1.24 17.90 0.48
C GLU A 33 -1.46 18.99 1.53
N ARG A 34 -0.46 19.21 2.40
CA ARG A 34 -0.58 20.15 3.51
C ARG A 34 0.78 20.58 4.04
N ASP A 35 0.91 21.84 4.42
CA ASP A 35 2.13 22.38 5.06
C ASP A 35 3.41 22.00 4.28
N GLY A 36 3.37 22.11 2.94
CA GLY A 36 4.47 21.74 2.03
C GLY A 36 4.57 20.25 1.70
N LEU A 37 4.06 19.34 2.52
CA LEU A 37 4.07 17.91 2.21
C LEU A 37 3.10 17.62 1.06
N LYS A 38 3.56 16.87 0.06
CA LYS A 38 2.74 16.14 -0.90
C LYS A 38 2.95 14.65 -0.71
N LEU A 39 1.90 13.90 -0.41
CA LEU A 39 1.90 12.45 -0.26
C LEU A 39 0.75 11.88 -1.08
N GLU A 40 1.05 10.91 -1.95
CA GLU A 40 0.09 9.96 -2.50
C GLU A 40 0.49 8.56 -2.03
N MET A 41 -0.47 7.75 -1.59
CA MET A 41 -0.23 6.34 -1.31
C MET A 41 -1.45 5.48 -1.62
N ALA A 42 -1.22 4.22 -1.97
CA ALA A 42 -2.29 3.23 -2.14
C ALA A 42 -1.79 1.83 -1.78
N PRO A 43 -2.65 0.95 -1.23
CA PRO A 43 -2.28 -0.44 -1.00
C PRO A 43 -1.99 -1.11 -2.35
N LEU A 44 -0.97 -1.97 -2.39
CA LEU A 44 -0.70 -2.81 -3.54
C LEU A 44 -1.31 -4.19 -3.33
N ALA A 45 -2.08 -4.68 -4.29
CA ALA A 45 -2.67 -6.02 -4.22
C ALA A 45 -1.61 -7.12 -4.17
N ASP A 46 -1.96 -8.24 -3.54
CA ASP A 46 -1.06 -9.35 -3.24
C ASP A 46 -0.40 -9.96 -4.49
N ASP A 47 -1.17 -10.17 -5.56
CA ASP A 47 -0.69 -10.75 -6.81
C ASP A 47 0.41 -9.92 -7.48
N PRO A 48 0.22 -8.59 -7.73
CA PRO A 48 1.29 -7.71 -8.20
C PRO A 48 2.52 -7.70 -7.29
N VAL A 49 2.35 -7.69 -5.96
CA VAL A 49 3.46 -7.69 -5.00
C VAL A 49 4.28 -8.96 -5.13
N ARG A 50 3.61 -10.13 -5.11
CA ARG A 50 4.26 -11.43 -5.27
C ARG A 50 5.02 -11.51 -6.59
N ALA A 51 4.38 -11.14 -7.70
CA ALA A 51 5.00 -11.15 -9.02
C ALA A 51 6.23 -10.22 -9.10
N PHE A 52 6.15 -9.04 -8.50
CA PHE A 52 7.24 -8.07 -8.48
C PHE A 52 8.50 -8.61 -7.81
N PHE A 53 8.36 -9.34 -6.70
CA PHE A 53 9.49 -9.89 -5.96
C PHE A 53 10.00 -11.21 -6.52
N LEU A 54 9.12 -12.08 -7.04
CA LEU A 54 9.54 -13.25 -7.82
C LEU A 54 10.44 -12.84 -9.00
N ALA A 55 10.07 -11.79 -9.73
CA ALA A 55 10.87 -11.25 -10.84
C ALA A 55 12.22 -10.65 -10.41
N ARG A 56 12.47 -10.50 -9.10
CA ARG A 56 13.72 -10.01 -8.50
C ARG A 56 14.52 -11.10 -7.81
N GLY A 57 14.20 -12.37 -8.07
CA GLY A 57 14.96 -13.51 -7.57
C GLY A 57 14.57 -13.96 -6.16
N PHE A 58 13.46 -13.46 -5.60
CA PHE A 58 12.94 -14.05 -4.37
C PHE A 58 12.42 -15.48 -4.62
N PRO A 59 12.76 -16.45 -3.76
CA PRO A 59 12.05 -17.72 -3.69
C PRO A 59 10.55 -17.51 -3.46
N SER A 60 9.73 -18.45 -3.95
CA SER A 60 8.26 -18.33 -3.86
C SER A 60 7.77 -18.14 -2.43
N ASP A 61 8.32 -18.88 -1.47
CA ASP A 61 7.92 -18.80 -0.06
C ASP A 61 8.31 -17.46 0.57
N ASP A 62 9.37 -16.82 0.11
CA ASP A 62 9.80 -15.50 0.61
C ASP A 62 9.00 -14.37 -0.05
N ALA A 63 8.66 -14.49 -1.33
CA ALA A 63 7.74 -13.57 -1.99
C ALA A 63 6.34 -13.64 -1.33
N GLN A 64 5.90 -14.84 -0.95
CA GLN A 64 4.66 -15.04 -0.19
C GLN A 64 4.77 -14.45 1.22
N HIS A 65 5.92 -14.60 1.90
CA HIS A 65 6.13 -13.98 3.20
C HIS A 65 6.02 -12.44 3.16
N ILE A 66 6.48 -11.80 2.08
CA ILE A 66 6.31 -10.35 1.89
C ILE A 66 4.83 -10.00 1.82
N VAL A 67 4.06 -10.71 0.99
CA VAL A 67 2.61 -10.50 0.85
C VAL A 67 1.90 -10.59 2.20
N GLU A 68 2.22 -11.63 2.98
CA GLU A 68 1.52 -11.92 4.23
C GLU A 68 1.85 -10.96 5.38
N THR A 69 3.04 -10.34 5.36
CA THR A 69 3.57 -9.65 6.55
C THR A 69 3.97 -8.19 6.33
N ALA A 70 4.14 -7.76 5.08
CA ALA A 70 4.65 -6.42 4.82
C ALA A 70 3.58 -5.33 4.88
N CYS A 71 2.33 -5.64 4.50
CA CYS A 71 1.27 -4.66 4.27
C CYS A 71 1.79 -3.50 3.40
N LEU A 72 2.04 -3.80 2.12
CA LEU A 72 2.85 -2.96 1.25
C LEU A 72 1.99 -1.94 0.49
N PHE A 73 2.40 -0.68 0.54
CA PHE A 73 1.77 0.43 -0.16
C PHE A 73 2.75 1.04 -1.16
N ARG A 74 2.27 1.38 -2.35
CA ARG A 74 3.01 2.32 -3.23
C ARG A 74 2.88 3.72 -2.66
N SER A 75 3.94 4.52 -2.76
CA SER A 75 3.91 5.92 -2.37
C SER A 75 4.64 6.82 -3.36
N ALA A 76 4.20 8.07 -3.41
CA ALA A 76 4.93 9.22 -3.91
C ALA A 76 4.93 10.28 -2.82
N ILE A 77 6.11 10.74 -2.40
CA ILE A 77 6.27 11.75 -1.35
C ILE A 77 7.14 12.87 -1.88
N GLY A 78 6.79 14.12 -1.60
CA GLY A 78 7.54 15.25 -2.09
C GLY A 78 7.13 16.59 -1.46
N ASN A 79 7.60 17.65 -2.10
CA ASN A 79 7.37 19.04 -1.72
C ASN A 79 6.36 19.68 -2.69
N SER A 80 5.27 20.23 -2.17
CA SER A 80 4.23 20.90 -2.97
C SER A 80 4.58 22.36 -3.33
N PHE A 81 5.61 22.95 -2.72
CA PHE A 81 6.04 24.30 -3.09
C PHE A 81 6.74 24.30 -4.45
N SER A 82 6.47 25.36 -5.24
CA SER A 82 7.04 25.54 -6.59
C SER A 82 7.85 26.82 -6.76
N ALA A 83 7.77 27.76 -5.80
CA ALA A 83 8.53 29.01 -5.86
C ALA A 83 9.96 28.81 -5.35
N GLU A 84 10.92 29.46 -6.01
CA GLU A 84 12.31 29.52 -5.56
C GLU A 84 12.41 30.11 -4.14
N GLY A 85 13.30 29.56 -3.31
CA GLY A 85 13.46 29.96 -1.91
C GLY A 85 12.36 29.45 -0.97
N SER A 86 11.40 28.66 -1.46
CA SER A 86 10.40 28.03 -0.59
C SER A 86 11.04 27.01 0.37
N PRO A 87 10.43 26.75 1.53
CA PRO A 87 10.98 25.82 2.51
C PRO A 87 11.16 24.40 1.98
N VAL A 88 12.18 23.71 2.48
CA VAL A 88 12.34 22.26 2.29
C VAL A 88 11.36 21.49 3.18
N VAL A 89 11.01 20.28 2.73
CA VAL A 89 10.20 19.32 3.48
C VAL A 89 11.09 18.13 3.84
N THR A 90 11.15 17.76 5.11
CA THR A 90 11.88 16.58 5.57
C THR A 90 10.91 15.56 6.15
N VAL A 91 11.03 14.31 5.68
CA VAL A 91 10.27 13.16 6.16
C VAL A 91 11.24 12.17 6.79
N ALA A 92 10.92 11.74 8.01
CA ALA A 92 11.60 10.64 8.69
C ALA A 92 10.53 9.59 9.06
N LEU A 93 10.57 8.42 8.41
CA LEU A 93 9.60 7.34 8.64
C LEU A 93 9.67 6.78 10.07
N THR A 94 10.79 6.96 10.75
CA THR A 94 10.97 6.66 12.19
C THR A 94 10.07 7.48 13.10
N GLU A 95 9.48 8.58 12.62
CA GLU A 95 8.52 9.40 13.36
C GLU A 95 7.06 9.04 13.08
N TRP A 96 6.82 8.20 12.07
CA TRP A 96 5.47 7.75 11.74
C TRP A 96 5.06 6.60 12.66
N ARG A 97 3.76 6.48 12.93
CA ARG A 97 3.24 5.43 13.80
C ARG A 97 2.03 4.76 13.19
N VAL A 98 1.94 3.45 13.41
CA VAL A 98 0.82 2.61 12.98
C VAL A 98 0.04 2.20 14.22
N THR A 99 -1.28 2.34 14.16
CA THR A 99 -2.19 1.87 15.22
C THR A 99 -3.17 0.89 14.60
N PRO A 100 -2.94 -0.44 14.71
CA PRO A 100 -3.93 -1.42 14.30
C PRO A 100 -5.20 -1.26 15.13
N ALA A 101 -6.35 -1.72 14.62
CA ALA A 101 -7.60 -1.70 15.38
C ALA A 101 -7.52 -2.45 16.73
N SER A 102 -6.57 -3.37 16.89
CA SER A 102 -6.27 -4.05 18.16
C SER A 102 -5.62 -3.16 19.23
N GLY A 103 -5.22 -1.93 18.87
CA GLY A 103 -4.96 -0.83 19.80
C GLY A 103 -3.49 -0.58 20.17
N ARG A 104 -2.53 -1.44 19.80
CA ARG A 104 -1.12 -1.18 20.14
C ARG A 104 -0.41 -0.34 19.08
N LEU A 105 -0.06 0.89 19.44
CA LEU A 105 0.81 1.76 18.65
C LEU A 105 2.16 1.08 18.34
N GLY A 106 2.57 1.09 17.09
CA GLY A 106 3.83 0.52 16.60
C GLY A 106 4.59 1.48 15.69
N ALA A 107 5.89 1.22 15.53
CA ALA A 107 6.70 1.83 14.48
C ALA A 107 6.37 1.19 13.11
N LEU A 108 6.70 1.90 12.03
CA LEU A 108 6.70 1.30 10.69
C LEU A 108 7.78 0.23 10.61
N LYS A 109 7.59 -0.74 9.71
CA LYS A 109 8.66 -1.67 9.32
C LYS A 109 9.51 -0.96 8.27
N LEU A 110 10.71 -0.53 8.65
CA LEU A 110 11.63 0.22 7.80
C LEU A 110 12.45 -0.70 6.91
N ARG A 111 13.09 -0.14 5.88
CA ARG A 111 13.91 -0.93 4.94
C ARG A 111 15.08 -1.64 5.62
N GLU A 112 15.67 -1.03 6.65
CA GLU A 112 16.74 -1.64 7.45
C GLU A 112 16.22 -2.80 8.32
N ASP A 113 14.96 -2.74 8.78
CA ASP A 113 14.39 -3.80 9.63
C ASP A 113 14.22 -5.13 8.90
N TRP A 114 14.16 -5.11 7.56
CA TRP A 114 14.03 -6.28 6.71
C TRP A 114 15.34 -7.03 6.51
N GLU A 115 16.50 -6.40 6.72
CA GLU A 115 17.80 -7.05 6.56
C GLU A 115 17.92 -8.30 7.44
N SER A 116 17.52 -8.17 8.72
CA SER A 116 17.51 -9.29 9.67
C SER A 116 16.55 -10.42 9.25
N VAL A 117 15.42 -10.07 8.62
CA VAL A 117 14.44 -11.03 8.11
C VAL A 117 15.03 -11.83 6.95
N TRP A 118 15.62 -11.13 5.97
CA TRP A 118 16.23 -11.75 4.79
C TRP A 118 17.41 -12.64 5.16
N LYS A 119 18.25 -12.20 6.10
CA LYS A 119 19.35 -13.01 6.62
C LYS A 119 18.84 -14.28 7.31
N ALA A 120 17.83 -14.18 8.16
CA ALA A 120 17.28 -15.34 8.87
C ALA A 120 16.61 -16.36 7.94
N ARG A 121 16.04 -15.88 6.82
CA ARG A 121 15.37 -16.70 5.81
C ARG A 121 16.31 -17.22 4.72
N GLY A 122 17.56 -16.78 4.69
CA GLY A 122 18.53 -17.20 3.67
C GLY A 122 18.22 -16.66 2.27
N VAL A 123 17.56 -15.50 2.19
CA VAL A 123 17.24 -14.84 0.90
C VAL A 123 18.54 -14.45 0.18
N PRO A 124 18.64 -14.66 -1.16
CA PRO A 124 19.79 -14.23 -1.95
C PRO A 124 20.10 -12.74 -1.79
N GLY A 125 21.39 -12.38 -1.73
CA GLY A 125 21.82 -11.00 -1.46
C GLY A 125 21.39 -9.99 -2.52
N ASP A 126 21.32 -10.39 -3.78
CA ASP A 126 20.80 -9.60 -4.90
C ASP A 126 19.30 -9.34 -4.76
N ALA A 127 18.52 -10.37 -4.41
CA ALA A 127 17.09 -10.24 -4.13
C ALA A 127 16.84 -9.31 -2.93
N ALA A 128 17.56 -9.51 -1.81
CA ALA A 128 17.47 -8.64 -0.64
C ALA A 128 17.83 -7.18 -0.97
N THR A 129 18.85 -6.96 -1.80
CA THR A 129 19.24 -5.63 -2.30
C THR A 129 18.13 -5.01 -3.15
N ALA A 130 17.54 -5.78 -4.07
CA ALA A 130 16.43 -5.32 -4.90
C ALA A 130 15.19 -4.94 -4.06
N PHE A 131 14.92 -5.68 -2.98
CA PHE A 131 13.89 -5.31 -2.01
C PHE A 131 14.21 -4.00 -1.30
N TYR A 132 15.42 -3.87 -0.75
CA TYR A 132 15.87 -2.66 -0.05
C TYR A 132 15.71 -1.40 -0.91
N TRP A 133 16.11 -1.45 -2.19
CA TRP A 133 16.00 -0.33 -3.13
C TRP A 133 14.59 -0.10 -3.67
N SER A 134 13.66 -1.04 -3.47
CA SER A 134 12.23 -0.83 -3.80
C SER A 134 11.49 -0.06 -2.71
N LEU A 135 12.00 -0.06 -1.48
CA LEU A 135 11.38 0.63 -0.36
C LEU A 135 11.75 2.12 -0.35
N PHE A 136 10.82 2.91 0.17
CA PHE A 136 11.05 4.33 0.40
C PHE A 136 12.17 4.54 1.44
N PRO A 137 13.08 5.51 1.24
CA PRO A 137 14.14 5.79 2.21
C PRO A 137 13.61 6.13 3.59
N THR A 138 14.29 5.66 4.63
CA THR A 138 13.90 5.92 6.02
C THR A 138 13.86 7.40 6.37
N GLU A 139 14.72 8.20 5.75
CA GLU A 139 14.71 9.66 5.85
C GLU A 139 15.01 10.29 4.49
N GLN A 140 14.30 11.36 4.15
CA GLN A 140 14.55 12.14 2.94
C GLN A 140 14.12 13.60 3.11
N THR A 141 14.93 14.51 2.55
CA THR A 141 14.61 15.94 2.40
C THR A 141 14.29 16.26 0.95
N PHE A 142 13.24 17.04 0.74
CA PHE A 142 12.71 17.45 -0.56
C PHE A 142 12.81 18.97 -0.70
N TYR A 143 13.58 19.43 -1.68
CA TYR A 143 13.57 20.82 -2.12
C TYR A 143 12.26 21.12 -2.86
N PRO A 144 11.91 22.40 -3.10
CA PRO A 144 10.73 22.75 -3.88
C PRO A 144 10.66 21.97 -5.19
N THR A 145 9.48 21.44 -5.52
CA THR A 145 9.19 20.53 -6.65
C THR A 145 9.75 19.10 -6.58
N ASP A 146 10.66 18.79 -5.65
CA ASP A 146 11.20 17.44 -5.52
C ASP A 146 10.13 16.43 -5.09
N TYR A 147 10.27 15.21 -5.59
CA TYR A 147 9.50 14.06 -5.12
C TYR A 147 10.32 12.77 -5.28
N ASN A 148 9.92 11.73 -4.57
CA ASN A 148 10.43 10.38 -4.73
C ASN A 148 9.31 9.35 -4.65
N TRP A 149 9.53 8.19 -5.27
CA TRP A 149 8.64 7.04 -5.23
C TRP A 149 9.29 5.91 -4.44
N GLY A 150 8.47 5.08 -3.84
CA GLY A 150 8.94 3.86 -3.19
C GLY A 150 7.78 3.08 -2.61
N PHE A 151 8.11 1.95 -2.01
CA PHE A 151 7.16 1.20 -1.22
C PHE A 151 7.29 1.53 0.26
N LEU A 152 6.15 1.65 0.93
CA LEU A 152 6.06 1.68 2.39
C LEU A 152 5.63 0.30 2.87
N THR A 153 6.27 -0.20 3.92
CA THR A 153 5.85 -1.43 4.61
C THR A 153 5.43 -1.11 6.03
N PHE A 154 4.24 -1.58 6.42
CA PHE A 154 3.69 -1.33 7.76
C PHE A 154 3.93 -2.50 8.73
N GLY A 155 4.41 -3.65 8.24
CA GLY A 155 4.73 -4.80 9.09
C GLY A 155 3.50 -5.42 9.74
N LEU A 156 2.36 -5.37 9.05
CA LEU A 156 1.07 -5.87 9.51
C LEU A 156 0.63 -7.06 8.66
N PRO A 157 -0.13 -8.02 9.23
CA PRO A 157 -0.74 -9.10 8.46
C PRO A 157 -1.72 -8.59 7.39
N SER A 158 -1.86 -9.33 6.30
CA SER A 158 -2.87 -9.09 5.26
C SER A 158 -4.28 -8.88 5.85
N GLY A 159 -5.03 -7.97 5.26
CA GLY A 159 -6.39 -7.61 5.70
C GLY A 159 -6.49 -6.81 7.00
N THR A 160 -5.40 -6.52 7.71
CA THR A 160 -5.41 -5.69 8.93
C THR A 160 -5.92 -4.28 8.64
N VAL A 161 -6.82 -3.78 9.48
CA VAL A 161 -7.25 -2.36 9.48
C VAL A 161 -6.44 -1.59 10.52
N PHE A 162 -5.96 -0.40 10.15
CA PHE A 162 -5.09 0.42 10.99
C PHE A 162 -5.23 1.92 10.69
N ASP A 163 -4.84 2.74 11.66
CA ASP A 163 -4.61 4.17 11.49
C ASP A 163 -3.12 4.45 11.32
N LEU A 164 -2.78 5.42 10.47
CA LEU A 164 -1.42 5.89 10.23
C LEU A 164 -1.27 7.33 10.71
N THR A 165 -0.44 7.55 11.72
CA THR A 165 -0.01 8.88 12.16
C THR A 165 1.27 9.27 11.44
N LEU A 166 1.16 10.29 10.59
CA LEU A 166 2.22 10.90 9.81
C LEU A 166 2.88 12.05 10.58
N SER A 167 4.19 12.19 10.43
CA SER A 167 4.98 13.34 10.93
C SER A 167 5.93 13.83 9.83
N TRP A 168 6.10 15.14 9.69
CA TRP A 168 7.09 15.74 8.80
C TRP A 168 7.52 17.10 9.33
N ARG A 169 8.58 17.65 8.74
CA ARG A 169 9.04 19.01 9.02
C ARG A 169 9.04 19.85 7.76
N THR A 170 8.62 21.10 7.89
CA THR A 170 8.65 22.09 6.81
C THR A 170 9.20 23.39 7.35
N GLY A 171 10.28 23.91 6.74
CA GLY A 171 10.90 25.16 7.20
C GLY A 171 11.29 25.17 8.69
N GLY A 172 11.64 24.01 9.25
CA GLY A 172 12.02 23.83 10.65
C GLY A 172 10.84 23.63 11.62
N SER A 173 9.59 23.75 11.16
CA SER A 173 8.40 23.46 11.97
C SER A 173 7.94 22.02 11.80
N SER A 174 7.52 21.37 12.88
CA SER A 174 6.96 20.00 12.85
C SER A 174 5.46 20.03 12.57
N HIS A 175 5.01 19.12 11.73
CA HIS A 175 3.62 18.94 11.33
C HIS A 175 3.25 17.45 11.43
N GLY A 176 1.96 17.16 11.57
CA GLY A 176 1.49 15.78 11.60
C GLY A 176 0.00 15.64 11.35
N THR A 177 -0.43 14.44 10.97
CA THR A 177 -1.85 14.11 10.79
C THR A 177 -2.08 12.62 10.92
N THR A 178 -3.33 12.21 11.10
CA THR A 178 -3.70 10.80 11.15
C THR A 178 -4.64 10.47 9.99
N ILE A 179 -4.23 9.50 9.18
CA ILE A 179 -5.09 8.85 8.19
C ILE A 179 -5.74 7.66 8.90
N ARG A 180 -7.07 7.60 8.91
CA ARG A 180 -7.81 6.55 9.63
C ARG A 180 -8.31 5.45 8.72
N GLY A 181 -8.41 4.25 9.27
CA GLY A 181 -9.09 3.12 8.62
C GLY A 181 -8.42 2.64 7.34
N LEU A 182 -7.09 2.77 7.24
CA LEU A 182 -6.32 2.12 6.20
C LEU A 182 -6.44 0.60 6.34
N GLN A 183 -6.36 -0.11 5.22
CA GLN A 183 -6.47 -1.56 5.22
C GLN A 183 -5.34 -2.18 4.39
N CYS A 184 -4.69 -3.19 4.97
CA CYS A 184 -3.73 -4.02 4.25
C CYS A 184 -4.46 -4.85 3.17
N PRO A 185 -3.83 -5.06 2.00
CA PRO A 185 -4.37 -5.91 0.94
C PRO A 185 -4.63 -7.34 1.43
N ARG A 186 -5.47 -8.08 0.69
CA ARG A 186 -5.84 -9.48 0.93
C ARG A 186 -5.61 -10.30 -0.33
#